data_AF-A0A542UUZ9-F1
#
_entry.id   AF-A0A542UUZ9-F1
#
_cell.length_a   1.000
_cell.length_b   1.000
_cell.length_c   1.000
_cell.angle_alpha   90.00
_cell.angle_beta   90.00
_cell.angle_gamma   90.00
#
_symmetry.space_group_name_H-M   'P 1'
#
loop_
_entity.id
_entity.type
_entity.pdbx_description
1 polymer ?
#
loop_
_entity_poly.entity_id
_entity_poly.type
_entity_poly.pdbx_seq_one_letter_code
_entity_poly.pdbx_strand_id
1 'polypeptide(L)'
;MHDSTTHDRRTHPQRWTRRRGLLDRPRRCGALAAALAGLALLTTAVGPAQAAPTATGGPVVCEEDTPIAHRQVYADVRVPAGGWCTIEKAGIHGDLLVDPGAGVYVARSSVLGDVLGAGGVDLESSTVAGDVWLDGWREVATRPALFAAGRATVRGDVRGRGVLWFRDVHVEGAVNVTAPHRQYATRRGSLITDSRIDGWVNLPVLGATVVHVARSDLRSGLTFSGYGNGTVCGTTVADDLVLRTTGAHIRVGAAPRMSNNRCEVGPAAQAVTVGGDLLVRFAGDLVAISQVHVLGDLRCDAPVRLGIVQVDGVRTGTCAEASP
;
A
#
# COMPACT_ATOMS: atom_id res chain seq x y z
N MET A 1 24.79 -25.39 -44.70
CA MET A 1 23.76 -25.83 -45.65
C MET A 1 23.02 -26.99 -45.00
N HIS A 2 21.89 -26.71 -44.36
CA HIS A 2 20.81 -27.63 -43.91
C HIS A 2 19.89 -26.77 -43.03
N ASP A 3 18.90 -26.14 -43.64
CA ASP A 3 17.51 -26.61 -43.81
C ASP A 3 16.66 -26.50 -42.54
N SER A 4 16.06 -25.30 -42.42
CA SER A 4 14.65 -25.02 -42.17
C SER A 4 13.79 -26.13 -41.53
N THR A 5 13.26 -25.86 -40.34
CA THR A 5 11.89 -26.31 -39.99
C THR A 5 11.24 -25.33 -39.01
N THR A 6 10.36 -24.51 -39.59
CA THR A 6 9.42 -23.61 -38.95
C THR A 6 8.33 -24.43 -38.25
N HIS A 7 8.01 -24.12 -37.00
CA HIS A 7 6.81 -24.64 -36.33
C HIS A 7 5.88 -23.49 -35.93
N ASP A 8 4.85 -23.33 -36.76
CA ASP A 8 3.67 -22.51 -36.54
C ASP A 8 2.76 -23.22 -35.53
N ARG A 9 2.51 -22.59 -34.37
CA ARG A 9 1.45 -23.01 -33.43
C ARG A 9 0.51 -21.83 -33.20
N ARG A 10 -0.48 -21.75 -34.08
CA ARG A 10 -1.74 -21.03 -33.83
C ARG A 10 -2.58 -21.86 -32.85
N THR A 11 -2.79 -21.36 -31.64
CA THR A 11 -3.83 -21.84 -30.74
C THR A 11 -5.04 -20.92 -30.79
N HIS A 12 -6.18 -21.54 -31.09
CA HIS A 12 -7.50 -20.93 -31.19
C HIS A 12 -7.97 -20.28 -29.88
N PRO A 13 -8.69 -19.15 -29.92
CA PRO A 13 -9.41 -18.63 -28.76
C PRO A 13 -10.67 -19.46 -28.48
N GLN A 14 -10.77 -20.04 -27.29
CA GLN A 14 -11.99 -20.67 -26.81
C GLN A 14 -13.06 -19.59 -26.53
N ARG A 15 -14.17 -19.70 -27.26
CA ARG A 15 -15.42 -18.97 -27.02
C ARG A 15 -16.00 -19.38 -25.66
N TRP A 16 -15.97 -18.47 -24.70
CA TRP A 16 -16.77 -18.56 -23.48
C TRP A 16 -18.21 -18.15 -23.78
N THR A 17 -19.12 -19.14 -23.80
CA THR A 17 -20.56 -18.92 -23.84
C THR A 17 -21.04 -18.50 -22.44
N ARG A 18 -21.34 -17.22 -22.27
CA ARG A 18 -22.06 -16.68 -21.10
C ARG A 18 -23.47 -17.29 -21.04
N ARG A 19 -23.67 -18.28 -20.15
CA ARG A 19 -25.02 -18.62 -19.67
C ARG A 19 -25.46 -17.55 -18.67
N ARG A 20 -26.34 -16.65 -19.10
CA ARG A 20 -27.10 -15.76 -18.22
C ARG A 20 -28.19 -16.59 -17.55
N GLY A 21 -27.97 -16.99 -16.31
CA GLY A 21 -29.04 -17.47 -15.45
C GLY A 21 -29.88 -16.28 -15.00
N LEU A 22 -31.11 -16.18 -15.51
CA LEU A 22 -32.19 -15.38 -14.92
C LEU A 22 -32.43 -15.91 -13.50
N LEU A 23 -32.23 -15.07 -12.50
CA LEU A 23 -32.87 -15.23 -11.20
C LEU A 23 -33.90 -14.12 -11.07
N ASP A 24 -35.15 -14.52 -11.31
CA ASP A 24 -36.35 -13.82 -10.87
C ASP A 24 -36.23 -13.53 -9.38
N ARG A 25 -36.30 -12.24 -9.00
CA ARG A 25 -36.69 -11.85 -7.65
C ARG A 25 -37.97 -11.03 -7.69
N PRO A 26 -38.97 -11.39 -6.87
CA PRO A 26 -40.28 -10.78 -6.90
C PRO A 26 -40.25 -9.34 -6.39
N ARG A 27 -40.99 -8.52 -7.13
CA ARG A 27 -41.44 -7.17 -6.78
C ARG A 27 -42.06 -7.17 -5.38
N ARG A 28 -41.47 -6.42 -4.46
CA ARG A 28 -42.20 -5.91 -3.29
C ARG A 28 -42.43 -4.42 -3.50
N CYS A 29 -43.63 -4.12 -3.97
CA CYS A 29 -44.28 -2.83 -3.80
C CYS A 29 -44.41 -2.55 -2.30
N GLY A 30 -43.90 -1.41 -1.84
CA GLY A 30 -43.99 -0.97 -0.46
C GLY A 30 -43.89 0.55 -0.39
N ALA A 31 -45.06 1.17 -0.58
CA ALA A 31 -45.51 2.50 -0.17
C ALA A 31 -44.51 3.67 0.00
N LEU A 32 -44.81 4.71 -0.78
CA LEU A 32 -44.70 6.14 -0.47
C LEU A 32 -44.58 6.49 1.03
N ALA A 33 -43.56 7.29 1.35
CA ALA A 33 -43.67 8.32 2.37
C ALA A 33 -43.01 9.59 1.83
N ALA A 34 -43.85 10.58 1.55
CA ALA A 34 -43.47 11.93 1.18
C ALA A 34 -42.75 12.62 2.36
N ALA A 35 -41.58 13.19 2.11
CA ALA A 35 -40.94 14.13 3.02
C ALA A 35 -40.62 15.42 2.25
N LEU A 36 -41.12 16.51 2.82
CA LEU A 36 -41.23 17.84 2.24
C LEU A 36 -39.87 18.44 1.86
N ALA A 37 -39.86 19.03 0.67
CA ALA A 37 -38.81 19.90 0.18
C ALA A 37 -38.76 21.19 1.02
N GLY A 38 -37.82 21.25 1.97
CA GLY A 38 -37.35 22.50 2.57
C GLY A 38 -36.16 23.03 1.80
N LEU A 39 -36.40 23.73 0.69
CA LEU A 39 -35.36 24.36 -0.13
C LEU A 39 -34.86 25.63 0.59
N ALA A 40 -33.99 25.47 1.58
CA ALA A 40 -33.28 26.60 2.18
C ALA A 40 -32.17 27.05 1.22
N LEU A 41 -32.41 28.14 0.47
CA LEU A 41 -31.38 28.84 -0.29
C LEU A 41 -30.33 29.39 0.69
N LEU A 42 -29.27 28.62 0.93
CA LEU A 42 -28.03 29.13 1.50
C LEU A 42 -27.32 29.90 0.40
N THR A 43 -27.57 31.21 0.32
CA THR A 43 -26.73 32.15 -0.42
C THR A 43 -25.36 32.19 0.26
N THR A 44 -24.46 31.31 -0.15
CA THR A 44 -23.05 31.42 0.22
C THR A 44 -22.54 32.73 -0.38
N ALA A 45 -22.29 33.71 0.49
CA ALA A 45 -21.59 34.93 0.11
C ALA A 45 -20.22 34.51 -0.40
N VAL A 46 -20.08 34.43 -1.72
CA VAL A 46 -18.80 34.24 -2.41
C VAL A 46 -18.01 35.52 -2.15
N GLY A 47 -17.23 35.52 -1.07
CA GLY A 47 -16.25 36.56 -0.83
C GLY A 47 -15.30 36.65 -2.03
N PRO A 48 -14.73 37.83 -2.32
CA PRO A 48 -13.79 37.98 -3.42
C PRO A 48 -12.69 36.94 -3.27
N ALA A 49 -12.54 36.08 -4.28
CA ALA A 49 -11.45 35.13 -4.37
C ALA A 49 -10.14 35.93 -4.30
N GLN A 50 -9.50 35.93 -3.13
CA GLN A 50 -8.14 36.44 -2.99
C GLN A 50 -7.28 35.61 -3.91
N ALA A 51 -6.78 36.25 -4.98
CA ALA A 51 -5.85 35.64 -5.89
C ALA A 51 -4.69 35.06 -5.08
N ALA A 52 -4.44 33.76 -5.28
CA ALA A 52 -3.31 33.11 -4.65
C ALA A 52 -2.04 33.90 -4.99
N PRO A 53 -1.16 34.21 -4.02
CA PRO A 53 0.08 34.90 -4.29
C PRO A 53 0.86 34.11 -5.35
N THR A 54 1.16 34.74 -6.48
CA THR A 54 1.95 34.14 -7.55
C THR A 54 3.36 33.90 -7.00
N ALA A 55 3.77 32.65 -6.86
CA ALA A 55 5.10 32.29 -6.38
C ALA A 55 6.16 32.75 -7.39
N THR A 56 6.75 33.93 -7.17
CA THR A 56 7.84 34.49 -8.00
C THR A 56 9.24 34.08 -7.54
N GLY A 57 9.35 33.16 -6.57
CA GLY A 57 10.63 32.62 -6.08
C GLY A 57 10.91 31.24 -6.65
N GLY A 58 12.19 30.92 -6.88
CA GLY A 58 12.62 29.54 -7.08
C GLY A 58 12.39 28.67 -5.84
N PRO A 59 12.70 27.36 -5.90
CA PRO A 59 12.51 26.46 -4.78
C PRO A 59 13.30 26.92 -3.55
N VAL A 60 12.69 26.81 -2.37
CA VAL A 60 13.35 27.05 -1.09
C VAL A 60 14.24 25.85 -0.79
N VAL A 61 15.55 26.09 -0.74
CA VAL A 61 16.49 25.04 -0.31
C VAL A 61 16.42 24.93 1.21
N CYS A 62 16.17 23.72 1.71
CA CYS A 62 16.23 23.41 3.13
C CYS A 62 17.48 22.61 3.43
N GLU A 63 18.28 23.11 4.36
CA GLU A 63 19.55 22.54 4.78
C GLU A 63 19.55 22.35 6.30
N GLU A 64 20.57 21.66 6.83
CA GLU A 64 20.62 21.26 8.24
C GLU A 64 20.67 22.49 9.16
N ASP A 65 21.43 23.51 8.76
CA ASP A 65 21.60 24.76 9.52
C ASP A 65 20.44 25.75 9.32
N THR A 66 19.51 25.46 8.41
CA THR A 66 18.40 26.36 8.06
C THR A 66 17.05 25.65 8.11
N PRO A 67 16.64 25.11 9.28
CA PRO A 67 15.38 24.39 9.40
C PRO A 67 14.18 25.30 9.08
N ILE A 68 13.13 24.69 8.52
CA ILE A 68 11.86 25.38 8.26
C ILE A 68 10.97 25.11 9.47
N ALA A 69 10.83 26.10 10.35
CA ALA A 69 10.00 25.96 11.54
C ALA A 69 8.99 27.09 11.69
N HIS A 70 7.79 26.76 12.16
CA HIS A 70 6.77 27.74 12.59
C HIS A 70 6.36 28.78 11.54
N ARG A 71 6.35 28.41 10.27
CA ARG A 71 6.02 29.33 9.16
C ARG A 71 5.33 28.63 8.00
N GLN A 72 4.75 29.43 7.12
CA GLN A 72 4.23 28.99 5.83
C GLN A 72 5.28 29.25 4.74
N VAL A 73 5.45 28.32 3.82
CA VAL A 73 6.32 28.41 2.65
C VAL A 73 5.44 28.30 1.41
N TYR A 74 5.39 29.36 0.59
CA TYR A 74 4.59 29.40 -0.65
C TYR A 74 5.47 29.17 -1.88
N ALA A 75 6.16 28.04 -1.86
CA ALA A 75 7.05 27.56 -2.90
C ALA A 75 7.36 26.09 -2.65
N ASP A 76 7.94 25.43 -3.64
CA ASP A 76 8.51 24.10 -3.45
C ASP A 76 9.68 24.16 -2.47
N VAL A 77 9.83 23.11 -1.67
CA VAL A 77 10.97 22.93 -0.78
C VAL A 77 11.85 21.83 -1.34
N ARG A 78 13.15 22.09 -1.47
CA ARG A 78 14.13 21.11 -1.93
C ARG A 78 15.16 20.82 -0.85
N VAL A 79 15.39 19.54 -0.58
CA VAL A 79 16.50 19.07 0.25
C VAL A 79 17.58 18.51 -0.68
N PRO A 80 18.74 19.18 -0.80
CA PRO A 80 19.76 18.86 -1.79
C PRO A 80 20.47 17.54 -1.47
N ALA A 81 21.06 16.92 -2.49
CA ALA A 81 21.70 15.61 -2.39
C ALA A 81 22.72 15.54 -1.25
N GLY A 82 22.62 14.51 -0.42
CA GLY A 82 23.49 14.30 0.75
C GLY A 82 23.21 15.21 1.95
N GLY A 83 22.31 16.19 1.82
CA GLY A 83 21.89 17.08 2.91
C GLY A 83 20.87 16.45 3.84
N TRP A 84 20.69 17.08 5.00
CA TRP A 84 19.61 16.79 5.94
C TRP A 84 18.80 18.06 6.20
N CYS A 85 17.50 17.93 6.44
CA CYS A 85 16.62 19.07 6.75
C CYS A 85 15.59 18.67 7.82
N THR A 86 15.21 19.64 8.66
CA THR A 86 14.07 19.50 9.58
C THR A 86 13.00 20.52 9.24
N ILE A 87 11.76 20.04 9.14
CA ILE A 87 10.56 20.85 8.88
C ILE A 87 9.57 20.63 10.02
N GLU A 88 9.42 21.61 10.92
CA GLU A 88 8.59 21.46 12.13
C GLU A 88 7.50 22.53 12.21
N LYS A 89 6.24 22.11 12.44
CA LYS A 89 5.11 23.04 12.62
C LYS A 89 5.03 24.07 11.49
N ALA A 90 5.29 23.62 10.27
CA ALA A 90 5.31 24.44 9.07
C ALA A 90 4.25 23.95 8.07
N GLY A 91 3.82 24.84 7.18
CA GLY A 91 3.03 24.46 6.01
C GLY A 91 3.76 24.79 4.73
N ILE A 92 3.84 23.83 3.82
CA ILE A 92 4.44 23.98 2.49
C ILE A 92 3.27 24.03 1.49
N HIS A 93 3.11 25.15 0.80
CA HIS A 93 2.16 25.34 -0.29
C HIS A 93 2.90 25.17 -1.62
N GLY A 94 3.30 23.93 -1.87
CA GLY A 94 4.17 23.51 -2.96
C GLY A 94 4.65 22.08 -2.71
N ASP A 95 5.55 21.60 -3.55
CA ASP A 95 6.06 20.23 -3.46
C ASP A 95 7.25 20.12 -2.51
N LEU A 96 7.44 18.93 -1.93
CA LEU A 96 8.63 18.59 -1.16
C LEU A 96 9.51 17.64 -1.98
N LEU A 97 10.64 18.16 -2.45
CA LEU A 97 11.62 17.47 -3.28
C LEU A 97 12.81 17.02 -2.42
N VAL A 98 13.07 15.71 -2.35
CA VAL A 98 14.20 15.17 -1.58
C VAL A 98 15.14 14.41 -2.51
N ASP A 99 16.35 14.96 -2.66
CA ASP A 99 17.37 14.43 -3.56
C ASP A 99 17.97 13.09 -3.09
N PRO A 100 18.59 12.31 -4.01
CA PRO A 100 19.27 11.06 -3.66
C PRO A 100 20.29 11.26 -2.53
N GLY A 101 20.24 10.35 -1.54
CA GLY A 101 21.13 10.40 -0.38
C GLY A 101 20.84 11.51 0.63
N ALA A 102 19.89 12.41 0.33
CA ALA A 102 19.41 13.40 1.28
C ALA A 102 18.39 12.79 2.26
N GLY A 103 18.06 13.52 3.31
CA GLY A 103 17.01 13.15 4.26
C GLY A 103 16.23 14.34 4.79
N VAL A 104 14.94 14.14 5.04
CA VAL A 104 14.09 15.15 5.67
C VAL A 104 13.26 14.55 6.79
N TYR A 105 13.20 15.25 7.92
CA TYR A 105 12.28 14.97 9.01
C TYR A 105 11.19 16.04 9.05
N VAL A 106 9.93 15.63 8.92
CA VAL A 106 8.77 16.54 8.80
C VAL A 106 7.80 16.25 9.94
N ALA A 107 7.78 17.12 10.95
CA ALA A 107 7.02 16.91 12.17
C ALA A 107 5.92 17.94 12.40
N ARG A 108 4.69 17.48 12.64
CA ARG A 108 3.52 18.34 12.90
C ARG A 108 3.33 19.41 11.82
N SER A 109 3.60 19.03 10.59
CA SER A 109 3.63 19.94 9.43
C SER A 109 2.64 19.48 8.37
N SER A 110 2.41 20.34 7.38
CA SER A 110 1.56 20.01 6.23
C SER A 110 2.28 20.32 4.91
N VAL A 111 2.09 19.45 3.93
CA VAL A 111 2.50 19.66 2.53
C VAL A 111 1.24 19.70 1.69
N LEU A 112 0.92 20.87 1.11
CA LEU A 112 -0.18 21.08 0.18
C LEU A 112 0.34 20.99 -1.25
N GLY A 113 0.81 19.79 -1.58
CA GLY A 113 1.50 19.43 -2.81
C GLY A 113 1.99 17.99 -2.70
N ASP A 114 2.82 17.58 -3.65
CA ASP A 114 3.36 16.23 -3.72
C ASP A 114 4.67 16.11 -2.93
N VAL A 115 5.01 14.88 -2.53
CA VAL A 115 6.32 14.55 -1.96
C VAL A 115 7.07 13.64 -2.92
N LEU A 116 8.14 14.16 -3.51
CA LEU A 116 8.99 13.43 -4.46
C LEU A 116 10.31 13.08 -3.78
N GLY A 117 10.42 11.84 -3.30
CA GLY A 117 11.56 11.37 -2.52
C GLY A 117 12.44 10.39 -3.29
N ALA A 118 13.66 10.80 -3.64
CA ALA A 118 14.74 9.89 -4.03
C ALA A 118 15.68 9.58 -2.84
N GLY A 119 15.58 10.36 -1.75
CA GLY A 119 16.27 10.15 -0.48
C GLY A 119 15.36 9.57 0.61
N GLY A 120 15.64 9.93 1.87
CA GLY A 120 14.82 9.56 3.03
C GLY A 120 13.80 10.65 3.38
N VAL A 121 12.55 10.26 3.58
CA VAL A 121 11.49 11.13 4.09
C VAL A 121 10.92 10.47 5.35
N ASP A 122 10.91 11.19 6.45
CA ASP A 122 10.32 10.76 7.74
C ASP A 122 9.23 11.75 8.17
N LEU A 123 7.97 11.34 8.03
CA LEU A 123 6.79 12.14 8.40
C LEU A 123 6.29 11.74 9.78
N GLU A 124 6.19 12.68 10.71
CA GLU A 124 5.68 12.43 12.05
C GLU A 124 4.54 13.39 12.42
N SER A 125 3.35 12.85 12.66
CA SER A 125 2.17 13.66 13.02
C SER A 125 1.85 14.74 11.97
N SER A 126 2.06 14.44 10.69
CA SER A 126 2.02 15.39 9.56
C SER A 126 0.99 14.98 8.50
N THR A 127 0.63 15.91 7.60
CA THR A 127 -0.29 15.66 6.49
C THR A 127 0.33 16.00 5.15
N VAL A 128 0.17 15.13 4.16
CA VAL A 128 0.44 15.40 2.75
C VAL A 128 -0.89 15.44 2.01
N ALA A 129 -1.22 16.57 1.39
CA ALA A 129 -2.41 16.76 0.58
C ALA A 129 -2.07 16.65 -0.92
N GLY A 130 -1.48 15.51 -1.27
CA GLY A 130 -0.98 15.16 -2.60
C GLY A 130 -0.43 13.73 -2.59
N ASP A 131 0.26 13.36 -3.66
CA ASP A 131 0.87 12.05 -3.83
C ASP A 131 2.27 11.98 -3.21
N VAL A 132 2.74 10.75 -2.96
CA VAL A 132 4.12 10.46 -2.55
C VAL A 132 4.78 9.53 -3.57
N TRP A 133 5.85 9.99 -4.22
CA TRP A 133 6.62 9.22 -5.20
C TRP A 133 8.03 8.90 -4.70
N LEU A 134 8.30 7.62 -4.49
CA LEU A 134 9.58 7.09 -4.03
C LEU A 134 10.38 6.65 -5.24
N ASP A 135 11.39 7.41 -5.67
CA ASP A 135 12.14 7.27 -6.94
C ASP A 135 11.80 8.29 -8.05
N GLY A 136 10.96 9.28 -7.76
CA GLY A 136 10.30 10.17 -8.73
C GLY A 136 11.17 10.95 -9.72
N TRP A 137 12.50 10.77 -9.77
CA TRP A 137 13.33 11.39 -10.80
C TRP A 137 14.64 10.70 -11.22
N ARG A 138 15.18 9.64 -10.58
CA ARG A 138 16.45 8.99 -11.03
C ARG A 138 16.63 7.52 -10.64
N GLU A 139 17.06 6.70 -11.62
CA GLU A 139 17.51 5.29 -11.45
C GLU A 139 18.87 5.13 -10.72
N VAL A 140 19.55 6.23 -10.38
CA VAL A 140 21.00 6.22 -10.06
C VAL A 140 21.31 6.31 -8.54
N ALA A 141 20.31 6.19 -7.67
CA ALA A 141 20.56 6.26 -6.22
C ALA A 141 21.25 4.99 -5.71
N THR A 142 22.36 5.15 -4.99
CA THR A 142 23.11 4.03 -4.38
C THR A 142 22.38 3.40 -3.20
N ARG A 143 21.42 4.12 -2.62
CA ARG A 143 20.52 3.67 -1.56
C ARG A 143 19.08 3.81 -2.05
N PRO A 144 18.19 2.87 -1.68
CA PRO A 144 16.78 2.99 -1.99
C PRO A 144 16.18 4.18 -1.24
N ALA A 145 15.17 4.81 -1.86
CA ALA A 145 14.34 5.78 -1.17
C ALA A 145 13.70 5.14 0.06
N LEU A 146 13.60 5.91 1.15
CA LEU A 146 12.93 5.51 2.38
C LEU A 146 11.77 6.47 2.62
N PHE A 147 10.59 5.91 2.86
CA PHE A 147 9.46 6.68 3.34
C PHE A 147 8.98 6.11 4.66
N ALA A 148 9.37 6.79 5.74
CA ALA A 148 8.89 6.53 7.08
C ALA A 148 7.75 7.50 7.39
N ALA A 149 6.70 6.99 8.02
CA ALA A 149 5.56 7.78 8.43
C ALA A 149 4.98 7.25 9.74
N GLY A 150 4.79 8.14 10.71
CA GLY A 150 4.23 7.91 12.03
C GLY A 150 3.08 8.87 12.31
N ARG A 151 1.88 8.37 12.66
CA ARG A 151 0.69 9.23 12.94
C ARG A 151 0.40 10.24 11.83
N ALA A 152 0.58 9.83 10.56
CA ALA A 152 0.53 10.74 9.43
C ALA A 152 -0.65 10.43 8.50
N THR A 153 -1.05 11.42 7.71
CA THR A 153 -2.08 11.27 6.68
C THR A 153 -1.51 11.62 5.30
N VAL A 154 -1.75 10.76 4.31
CA VAL A 154 -1.46 11.02 2.90
C VAL A 154 -2.80 11.01 2.14
N ARG A 155 -3.23 12.16 1.64
CA ARG A 155 -4.49 12.33 0.88
C ARG A 155 -4.28 12.11 -0.62
N GLY A 156 -3.56 11.05 -0.95
CA GLY A 156 -3.16 10.71 -2.31
C GLY A 156 -2.56 9.31 -2.35
N ASP A 157 -1.93 8.97 -3.47
CA ASP A 157 -1.29 7.68 -3.68
C ASP A 157 0.15 7.68 -3.15
N VAL A 158 0.63 6.52 -2.70
CA VAL A 158 2.06 6.28 -2.42
C VAL A 158 2.58 5.28 -3.44
N ARG A 159 3.51 5.70 -4.31
CA ARG A 159 4.03 4.82 -5.38
C ARG A 159 5.53 4.93 -5.60
N GLY A 160 6.08 3.98 -6.35
CA GLY A 160 7.47 3.97 -6.81
C GLY A 160 8.26 2.77 -6.29
N ARG A 161 9.55 2.96 -6.03
CA ARG A 161 10.49 1.95 -5.55
C ARG A 161 11.25 2.45 -4.32
N GLY A 162 11.04 1.76 -3.20
CA GLY A 162 11.66 2.16 -1.94
C GLY A 162 11.29 1.25 -0.78
N VAL A 163 11.70 1.66 0.42
CA VAL A 163 11.32 1.02 1.68
C VAL A 163 10.22 1.85 2.32
N LEU A 164 9.15 1.18 2.76
CA LEU A 164 8.06 1.81 3.51
C LEU A 164 8.18 1.50 4.99
N TRP A 165 7.97 2.49 5.85
CA TRP A 165 7.88 2.29 7.29
C TRP A 165 6.72 3.06 7.88
N PHE A 166 5.52 2.49 7.81
CA PHE A 166 4.28 3.06 8.31
C PHE A 166 3.96 2.55 9.71
N ARG A 167 3.59 3.48 10.59
CA ARG A 167 3.01 3.22 11.91
C ARG A 167 1.89 4.22 12.14
N ASP A 168 0.67 3.73 12.32
CA ASP A 168 -0.48 4.62 12.56
C ASP A 168 -0.64 5.65 11.43
N VAL A 169 -0.59 5.18 10.18
CA VAL A 169 -0.69 6.03 8.98
C VAL A 169 -2.05 5.82 8.33
N HIS A 170 -2.66 6.90 7.85
CA HIS A 170 -3.83 6.84 6.98
C HIS A 170 -3.44 7.28 5.57
N VAL A 171 -3.59 6.38 4.59
CA VAL A 171 -3.45 6.70 3.16
C VAL A 171 -4.83 6.61 2.50
N GLU A 172 -5.31 7.72 1.94
CA GLU A 172 -6.62 7.77 1.26
C GLU A 172 -6.56 7.12 -0.14
N GLY A 173 -5.39 7.12 -0.78
CA GLY A 173 -5.15 6.49 -2.08
C GLY A 173 -4.62 5.05 -2.00
N ALA A 174 -4.08 4.60 -3.13
CA ALA A 174 -3.41 3.31 -3.27
C ALA A 174 -1.95 3.36 -2.79
N VAL A 175 -1.42 2.21 -2.40
CA VAL A 175 0.00 2.04 -2.08
C VAL A 175 0.61 1.04 -3.06
N ASN A 176 1.41 1.51 -4.00
CA ASN A 176 2.06 0.69 -5.03
C ASN A 176 3.59 0.89 -5.00
N VAL A 177 4.24 0.22 -4.05
CA VAL A 177 5.68 0.39 -3.82
C VAL A 177 6.43 -0.92 -3.99
N THR A 178 7.40 -0.90 -4.89
CA THR A 178 8.32 -2.02 -5.11
C THR A 178 9.43 -1.99 -4.06
N ALA A 179 9.45 -3.00 -3.18
CA ALA A 179 10.48 -3.17 -2.17
C ALA A 179 11.79 -3.67 -2.83
N PRO A 180 12.90 -2.91 -2.72
CA PRO A 180 14.16 -3.23 -3.37
C PRO A 180 14.92 -4.35 -2.66
N HIS A 181 15.95 -4.91 -3.30
CA HIS A 181 16.79 -6.00 -2.77
C HIS A 181 17.50 -5.65 -1.46
N ARG A 182 17.52 -6.60 -0.52
CA ARG A 182 18.05 -6.46 0.86
C ARG A 182 19.48 -5.95 0.96
N GLN A 183 20.31 -6.17 -0.05
CA GLN A 183 21.68 -5.64 -0.09
C GLN A 183 21.75 -4.13 0.09
N TYR A 184 20.66 -3.41 -0.21
CA TYR A 184 20.59 -1.96 -0.07
C TYR A 184 19.61 -1.48 1.00
N ALA A 185 18.80 -2.37 1.57
CA ALA A 185 17.84 -2.02 2.61
C ALA A 185 18.47 -2.19 3.99
N THR A 186 18.17 -1.28 4.90
CA THR A 186 18.42 -1.49 6.33
C THR A 186 17.82 -2.84 6.74
N ARG A 187 18.33 -3.47 7.82
CA ARG A 187 17.90 -4.82 8.25
C ARG A 187 16.38 -4.98 8.46
N ARG A 188 15.60 -3.90 8.39
CA ARG A 188 14.20 -3.82 8.82
C ARG A 188 13.15 -4.02 7.71
N GLY A 189 13.53 -4.04 6.43
CA GLY A 189 12.56 -4.28 5.34
C GLY A 189 11.44 -3.23 5.31
N SER A 190 10.36 -3.51 4.56
CA SER A 190 9.17 -2.65 4.58
C SER A 190 8.21 -3.09 5.70
N LEU A 191 7.65 -2.13 6.43
CA LEU A 191 6.70 -2.36 7.52
C LEU A 191 5.49 -1.44 7.36
N ILE A 192 4.29 -2.02 7.39
CA ILE A 192 3.01 -1.32 7.51
C ILE A 192 2.34 -1.86 8.76
N THR A 193 2.24 -1.04 9.81
CA THR A 193 1.63 -1.45 11.08
C THR A 193 0.60 -0.46 11.57
N ASP A 194 -0.49 -0.96 12.15
CA ASP A 194 -1.52 -0.14 12.80
C ASP A 194 -2.07 0.95 11.86
N SER A 195 -2.07 0.69 10.54
CA SER A 195 -2.33 1.69 9.51
C SER A 195 -3.66 1.42 8.81
N ARG A 196 -4.25 2.47 8.25
CA ARG A 196 -5.44 2.40 7.40
C ARG A 196 -5.08 2.81 5.98
N ILE A 197 -5.42 1.98 4.99
CA ILE A 197 -5.21 2.31 3.58
C ILE A 197 -6.52 2.09 2.85
N ASP A 198 -7.04 3.16 2.25
CA ASP A 198 -8.36 3.11 1.62
C ASP A 198 -8.28 2.47 0.21
N GLY A 199 -7.18 2.70 -0.53
CA GLY A 199 -6.93 2.09 -1.83
C GLY A 199 -6.26 0.72 -1.79
N TRP A 200 -5.94 0.18 -2.97
CA TRP A 200 -5.27 -1.12 -3.11
C TRP A 200 -3.80 -1.06 -2.66
N VAL A 201 -3.35 -2.08 -1.95
CA VAL A 201 -1.95 -2.22 -1.54
C VAL A 201 -1.25 -3.24 -2.43
N ASN A 202 -0.35 -2.79 -3.30
CA ASN A 202 0.50 -3.63 -4.14
C ASN A 202 1.96 -3.52 -3.69
N LEU A 203 2.53 -4.65 -3.25
CA LEU A 203 3.89 -4.73 -2.71
C LEU A 203 4.71 -5.77 -3.49
N PRO A 204 5.21 -5.41 -4.69
CA PRO A 204 6.22 -6.21 -5.36
C PRO A 204 7.51 -6.22 -4.54
N VAL A 205 8.10 -7.40 -4.34
CA VAL A 205 9.33 -7.59 -3.59
C VAL A 205 10.42 -8.10 -4.52
N LEU A 206 11.54 -7.39 -4.54
CA LEU A 206 12.71 -7.77 -5.31
C LEU A 206 13.73 -8.45 -4.38
N GLY A 207 13.95 -9.75 -4.60
CA GLY A 207 14.96 -10.57 -3.91
C GLY A 207 14.76 -10.76 -2.41
N ALA A 208 15.82 -10.94 -1.63
CA ALA A 208 15.69 -11.42 -0.24
C ALA A 208 15.17 -10.38 0.80
N THR A 209 14.30 -9.46 0.39
CA THR A 209 13.71 -8.41 1.23
C THR A 209 12.53 -8.92 2.04
N VAL A 210 12.27 -8.28 3.18
CA VAL A 210 11.17 -8.64 4.06
C VAL A 210 10.11 -7.54 4.02
N VAL A 211 8.85 -7.92 3.91
CA VAL A 211 7.72 -7.00 4.00
C VAL A 211 6.75 -7.50 5.08
N HIS A 212 6.33 -6.59 5.95
CA HIS A 212 5.44 -6.89 7.05
C HIS A 212 4.21 -5.98 6.99
N VAL A 213 3.01 -6.58 6.98
CA VAL A 213 1.74 -5.88 7.11
C VAL A 213 1.05 -6.42 8.36
N ALA A 214 0.84 -5.56 9.36
CA ALA A 214 0.36 -5.99 10.67
C ALA A 214 -0.71 -5.05 11.22
N ARG A 215 -1.72 -5.60 11.89
CA ARG A 215 -2.74 -4.82 12.64
C ARG A 215 -3.34 -3.66 11.83
N SER A 216 -3.48 -3.83 10.52
CA SER A 216 -3.88 -2.77 9.60
C SER A 216 -5.29 -3.01 9.05
N ASP A 217 -5.93 -1.93 8.62
CA ASP A 217 -7.25 -1.93 7.99
C ASP A 217 -7.09 -1.51 6.52
N LEU A 218 -7.17 -2.50 5.62
CA LEU A 218 -7.04 -2.28 4.17
C LEU A 218 -8.45 -2.33 3.57
N ARG A 219 -8.97 -1.18 3.14
CA ARG A 219 -10.37 -1.06 2.67
C ARG A 219 -10.59 -1.52 1.23
N SER A 220 -9.51 -1.85 0.54
CA SER A 220 -9.53 -2.52 -0.75
C SER A 220 -8.84 -3.89 -0.62
N GLY A 221 -8.08 -4.33 -1.63
CA GLY A 221 -7.29 -5.55 -1.58
C GLY A 221 -5.80 -5.35 -1.31
N LEU A 222 -5.11 -6.47 -1.17
CA LEU A 222 -3.67 -6.56 -0.94
C LEU A 222 -3.06 -7.55 -1.93
N THR A 223 -2.02 -7.13 -2.64
CA THR A 223 -1.21 -8.00 -3.51
C THR A 223 0.24 -8.04 -3.03
N PHE A 224 0.71 -9.24 -2.73
CA PHE A 224 2.14 -9.54 -2.61
C PHE A 224 2.62 -10.17 -3.89
N SER A 225 3.74 -9.69 -4.44
CA SER A 225 4.34 -10.32 -5.62
C SER A 225 5.86 -10.41 -5.57
N GLY A 226 6.45 -11.38 -6.27
CA GLY A 226 7.89 -11.50 -6.49
C GLY A 226 8.62 -12.51 -5.59
N TYR A 227 9.93 -12.27 -5.43
CA TYR A 227 10.86 -13.08 -4.64
C TYR A 227 11.12 -12.30 -3.35
N GLY A 228 10.83 -12.85 -2.17
CA GLY A 228 10.98 -12.14 -0.89
C GLY A 228 10.25 -12.82 0.26
N ASN A 229 10.44 -12.33 1.49
CA ASN A 229 9.70 -12.80 2.64
C ASN A 229 8.58 -11.82 2.95
N GLY A 230 7.39 -12.32 3.24
CA GLY A 230 6.22 -11.51 3.51
C GLY A 230 5.45 -12.04 4.72
N THR A 231 4.95 -11.14 5.56
CA THR A 231 4.06 -11.53 6.66
C THR A 231 2.85 -10.60 6.70
N VAL A 232 1.66 -11.17 6.79
CA VAL A 232 0.39 -10.48 7.05
C VAL A 232 -0.21 -11.00 8.35
N CYS A 233 -0.54 -10.14 9.31
CA CYS A 233 -1.17 -10.60 10.56
C CYS A 233 -2.05 -9.57 11.24
N GLY A 234 -3.11 -10.03 11.92
CA GLY A 234 -4.08 -9.15 12.59
C GLY A 234 -4.66 -8.08 11.66
N THR A 235 -4.62 -8.31 10.35
CA THR A 235 -4.95 -7.32 9.32
C THR A 235 -6.29 -7.69 8.73
N THR A 236 -7.13 -6.69 8.50
CA THR A 236 -8.38 -6.83 7.76
C THR A 236 -8.15 -6.36 6.33
N VAL A 237 -8.48 -7.18 5.35
CA VAL A 237 -8.48 -6.87 3.92
C VAL A 237 -9.92 -6.93 3.47
N ALA A 238 -10.49 -5.82 3.04
CA ALA A 238 -11.92 -5.75 2.72
C ALA A 238 -12.26 -6.52 1.44
N ASP A 239 -11.38 -6.49 0.43
CA ASP A 239 -11.54 -7.22 -0.82
C ASP A 239 -10.59 -8.44 -0.85
N ASP A 240 -9.85 -8.62 -1.95
CA ASP A 240 -9.04 -9.80 -2.17
C ASP A 240 -7.64 -9.68 -1.56
N LEU A 241 -7.11 -10.81 -1.10
CA LEU A 241 -5.71 -10.99 -0.76
C LEU A 241 -5.06 -11.92 -1.79
N VAL A 242 -4.18 -11.36 -2.61
CA VAL A 242 -3.49 -12.05 -3.71
C VAL A 242 -2.01 -12.25 -3.38
N LEU A 243 -1.59 -13.50 -3.30
CA LEU A 243 -0.20 -13.91 -3.12
C LEU A 243 0.34 -14.44 -4.45
N ARG A 244 1.23 -13.71 -5.10
CA ARG A 244 1.87 -14.09 -6.39
C ARG A 244 3.36 -14.24 -6.21
N THR A 245 3.79 -15.33 -5.60
CA THR A 245 5.19 -15.44 -5.18
C THR A 245 5.98 -16.38 -6.04
N THR A 246 7.29 -16.25 -5.98
CA THR A 246 8.24 -17.15 -6.62
C THR A 246 9.40 -17.34 -5.64
N GLY A 247 9.59 -18.56 -5.10
CA GLY A 247 10.73 -18.87 -4.21
C GLY A 247 10.82 -18.07 -2.90
N ALA A 248 9.67 -17.76 -2.30
CA ALA A 248 9.50 -16.74 -1.27
C ALA A 248 8.74 -17.29 -0.05
N HIS A 249 9.14 -16.94 1.18
CA HIS A 249 8.39 -17.33 2.38
C HIS A 249 7.30 -16.31 2.70
N ILE A 250 6.05 -16.63 2.40
CA ILE A 250 4.91 -15.80 2.80
C ILE A 250 4.15 -16.44 3.96
N ARG A 251 3.75 -15.62 4.90
CA ARG A 251 2.90 -16.02 6.03
C ARG A 251 1.68 -15.14 6.11
N VAL A 252 0.51 -15.75 6.24
CA VAL A 252 -0.75 -15.05 6.49
C VAL A 252 -1.35 -15.58 7.79
N GLY A 253 -1.62 -14.67 8.70
CA GLY A 253 -2.08 -14.89 10.07
C GLY A 253 -0.97 -15.30 11.04
N ALA A 254 -1.35 -15.89 12.18
CA ALA A 254 -0.40 -16.15 13.25
C ALA A 254 0.56 -17.31 12.95
N ALA A 255 1.84 -17.07 13.17
CA ALA A 255 2.82 -18.13 13.29
C ALA A 255 2.86 -18.63 14.75
N PRO A 256 2.75 -19.95 15.00
CA PRO A 256 3.06 -20.51 16.31
C PRO A 256 4.56 -20.32 16.57
N ARG A 257 4.91 -19.26 17.31
CA ARG A 257 6.23 -19.03 17.92
C ARG A 257 7.43 -18.98 16.95
N MET A 258 7.79 -17.77 16.49
CA MET A 258 9.20 -17.44 16.24
C MET A 258 9.52 -16.07 16.84
N SER A 259 10.57 -16.02 17.64
CA SER A 259 10.90 -14.96 18.60
C SER A 259 11.50 -13.68 17.99
N ASN A 260 11.51 -13.54 16.66
CA ASN A 260 12.31 -12.50 16.01
C ASN A 260 11.89 -12.15 14.57
N ASN A 261 10.60 -11.84 14.35
CA ASN A 261 10.06 -10.79 13.44
C ASN A 261 8.56 -11.02 13.14
N ARG A 262 7.78 -11.11 14.22
CA ARG A 262 6.87 -10.07 14.77
C ARG A 262 5.52 -9.92 14.06
N CYS A 263 4.78 -11.03 14.10
CA CYS A 263 3.39 -11.02 14.57
C CYS A 263 3.43 -11.47 16.03
N GLU A 264 3.70 -10.55 16.95
CA GLU A 264 3.78 -10.90 18.38
C GLU A 264 2.39 -11.25 18.92
N VAL A 265 2.36 -12.32 19.69
CA VAL A 265 1.22 -13.16 20.06
C VAL A 265 0.39 -12.51 21.15
N GLY A 266 -0.78 -12.01 20.77
CA GLY A 266 -1.91 -11.76 21.67
C GLY A 266 -3.08 -12.67 21.25
N PRO A 267 -3.81 -13.30 22.18
CA PRO A 267 -4.72 -14.42 21.91
C PRO A 267 -5.96 -14.09 21.03
N ALA A 268 -6.26 -12.82 20.78
CA ALA A 268 -7.39 -12.40 19.93
C ALA A 268 -7.00 -11.49 18.75
N ALA A 269 -5.74 -11.03 18.67
CA ALA A 269 -5.33 -9.91 17.81
C ALA A 269 -4.60 -10.34 16.51
N GLN A 270 -4.64 -11.62 16.14
CA GLN A 270 -3.79 -12.15 15.05
C GLN A 270 -4.55 -12.74 13.87
N ALA A 271 -5.87 -12.90 13.99
CA ALA A 271 -6.67 -13.38 12.87
C ALA A 271 -6.57 -12.38 11.72
N VAL A 272 -6.28 -12.89 10.53
CA VAL A 272 -6.43 -12.11 9.29
C VAL A 272 -7.83 -12.35 8.78
N THR A 273 -8.52 -11.27 8.43
CA THR A 273 -9.83 -11.35 7.78
C THR A 273 -9.68 -10.89 6.33
N VAL A 274 -10.17 -11.68 5.38
CA VAL A 274 -10.22 -11.34 3.96
C VAL A 274 -11.68 -11.34 3.53
N GLY A 275 -12.20 -10.18 3.15
CA GLY A 275 -13.61 -10.02 2.78
C GLY A 275 -13.95 -10.55 1.39
N GLY A 276 -12.97 -10.59 0.48
CA GLY A 276 -13.06 -11.22 -0.83
C GLY A 276 -12.35 -12.58 -0.88
N ASP A 277 -11.67 -12.84 -2.01
CA ASP A 277 -10.97 -14.09 -2.28
C ASP A 277 -9.53 -14.07 -1.70
N LEU A 278 -9.08 -15.20 -1.15
CA LEU A 278 -7.66 -15.47 -0.91
C LEU A 278 -7.09 -16.27 -2.10
N LEU A 279 -6.25 -15.63 -2.90
CA LEU A 279 -5.68 -16.22 -4.12
C LEU A 279 -4.19 -16.47 -3.95
N VAL A 280 -3.76 -17.73 -3.99
CA VAL A 280 -2.35 -18.13 -3.95
C VAL A 280 -1.92 -18.65 -5.32
N ARG A 281 -1.03 -17.91 -5.98
CA ARG A 281 -0.48 -18.23 -7.30
C ARG A 281 1.04 -18.37 -7.24
N PHE A 282 1.57 -19.38 -7.93
CA PHE A 282 3.01 -19.62 -8.12
C PHE A 282 3.83 -19.83 -6.83
N ALA A 283 3.17 -20.08 -5.71
CA ALA A 283 3.82 -20.34 -4.43
C ALA A 283 4.59 -21.66 -4.47
N GLY A 284 5.93 -21.63 -4.31
CA GLY A 284 6.63 -22.85 -3.87
C GLY A 284 6.13 -23.28 -2.48
N ASP A 285 6.71 -24.34 -1.90
CA ASP A 285 6.31 -24.95 -0.60
C ASP A 285 6.47 -24.05 0.65
N LEU A 286 6.60 -22.75 0.45
CA LEU A 286 7.04 -21.75 1.42
C LEU A 286 5.91 -20.79 1.84
N VAL A 287 4.67 -21.00 1.37
CA VAL A 287 3.50 -20.24 1.83
C VAL A 287 2.80 -20.97 2.97
N ALA A 288 2.61 -20.28 4.10
CA ALA A 288 1.87 -20.77 5.25
C ALA A 288 0.70 -19.85 5.58
N ILE A 289 -0.50 -20.43 5.75
CA ILE A 289 -1.75 -19.70 6.01
C ILE A 289 -2.38 -20.33 7.26
N SER A 290 -2.53 -19.55 8.33
CA SER A 290 -3.08 -20.05 9.60
C SER A 290 -3.71 -18.91 10.40
N GLN A 291 -4.81 -19.18 11.08
CA GLN A 291 -5.66 -18.19 11.73
C GLN A 291 -6.15 -17.12 10.74
N VAL A 292 -6.79 -17.58 9.66
CA VAL A 292 -7.35 -16.72 8.63
C VAL A 292 -8.83 -17.03 8.44
N HIS A 293 -9.66 -16.00 8.37
CA HIS A 293 -11.05 -16.10 7.95
C HIS A 293 -11.20 -15.45 6.57
N VAL A 294 -11.61 -16.23 5.58
CA VAL A 294 -11.87 -15.79 4.21
C VAL A 294 -13.37 -15.84 3.98
N LEU A 295 -13.99 -14.68 3.70
CA LEU A 295 -15.43 -14.60 3.43
C LEU A 295 -15.77 -15.03 1.99
N GLY A 296 -14.83 -14.86 1.06
CA GLY A 296 -14.94 -15.37 -0.32
C GLY A 296 -14.33 -16.76 -0.50
N ASP A 297 -13.72 -16.99 -1.67
CA ASP A 297 -13.10 -18.25 -2.01
C ASP A 297 -11.63 -18.33 -1.57
N LEU A 298 -11.18 -19.54 -1.25
CA LEU A 298 -9.77 -19.86 -1.05
C LEU A 298 -9.26 -20.66 -2.25
N ARG A 299 -8.44 -20.03 -3.11
CA ARG A 299 -7.92 -20.64 -4.33
C ARG A 299 -6.41 -20.78 -4.28
N CYS A 300 -5.91 -22.00 -4.44
CA CYS A 300 -4.48 -22.29 -4.36
C CYS A 300 -4.02 -23.07 -5.60
N ASP A 301 -3.26 -22.38 -6.45
CA ASP A 301 -2.70 -22.96 -7.68
C ASP A 301 -1.35 -23.66 -7.43
N ALA A 302 -0.88 -23.66 -6.18
CA ALA A 302 0.39 -24.27 -5.78
C ALA A 302 0.35 -24.76 -4.32
N PRO A 303 1.27 -25.63 -3.87
CA PRO A 303 1.24 -26.18 -2.51
C PRO A 303 1.32 -25.10 -1.43
N VAL A 304 0.48 -25.23 -0.41
CA VAL A 304 0.47 -24.32 0.75
C VAL A 304 0.36 -25.11 2.04
N ARG A 305 0.97 -24.60 3.12
CA ARG A 305 0.80 -25.15 4.47
C ARG A 305 -0.39 -24.47 5.12
N LEU A 306 -1.51 -25.17 5.23
CA LEU A 306 -2.69 -24.66 5.93
C LEU A 306 -2.65 -25.06 7.41
N GLY A 307 -2.96 -24.10 8.28
CA GLY A 307 -3.34 -24.33 9.67
C GLY A 307 -4.84 -24.10 9.85
N ILE A 308 -5.23 -23.37 10.90
CA ILE A 308 -6.64 -23.05 11.17
C ILE A 308 -7.11 -22.00 10.15
N VAL A 309 -7.90 -22.40 9.16
CA VAL A 309 -8.44 -21.48 8.15
C VAL A 309 -9.94 -21.69 8.04
N GLN A 310 -10.72 -20.64 8.31
CA GLN A 310 -12.16 -20.62 8.06
C GLN A 310 -12.41 -20.01 6.67
N VAL A 311 -13.24 -20.66 5.86
CA VAL A 311 -13.61 -20.21 4.52
C VAL A 311 -15.13 -20.31 4.41
N ASP A 312 -15.79 -19.20 4.08
CA ASP A 312 -17.26 -19.17 3.93
C ASP A 312 -17.67 -19.50 2.47
N GLY A 313 -16.79 -19.28 1.50
CA GLY A 313 -16.92 -19.71 0.11
C GLY A 313 -16.38 -21.11 -0.17
N VAL A 314 -15.76 -21.29 -1.35
CA VAL A 314 -15.24 -22.59 -1.80
C VAL A 314 -13.72 -22.65 -1.71
N ARG A 315 -13.21 -23.83 -1.33
CA ARG A 315 -11.78 -24.18 -1.45
C ARG A 315 -11.51 -24.84 -2.79
N THR A 316 -10.54 -24.34 -3.56
CA THR A 316 -10.16 -24.92 -4.85
C THR A 316 -8.66 -25.15 -4.99
N GLY A 317 -8.29 -26.04 -5.92
CA GLY A 317 -6.89 -26.39 -6.18
C GLY A 317 -6.28 -27.19 -5.03
N THR A 318 -5.01 -26.95 -4.71
CA THR A 318 -4.28 -27.64 -3.63
C THR A 318 -4.89 -27.38 -2.24
N CYS A 319 -5.68 -26.32 -2.09
CA CYS A 319 -6.38 -25.99 -0.85
C CYS A 319 -7.66 -26.81 -0.62
N ALA A 320 -8.16 -27.52 -1.64
CA ALA A 320 -9.34 -28.37 -1.51
C ALA A 320 -9.03 -29.71 -0.79
N GLU A 321 -7.79 -30.20 -0.92
CA GLU A 321 -7.35 -31.50 -0.42
C GLU A 321 -6.82 -31.44 1.03
N ALA A 322 -6.53 -30.24 1.51
CA ALA A 322 -6.05 -29.99 2.85
C ALA A 322 -7.22 -30.10 3.85
N SER A 323 -7.49 -31.34 4.28
CA SER A 323 -8.37 -31.62 5.43
C SER A 323 -7.81 -30.94 6.69
N PRO A 324 -8.70 -30.36 7.52
CA PRO A 324 -8.32 -29.64 8.75
C PRO A 324 -7.60 -30.52 9.77
#